data_AF-B3NKZ6-F1
#
_entry.id   AF-B3NKZ6-F1
#
_cell.length_a   1.000
_cell.length_b   1.000
_cell.length_c   1.000
_cell.angle_alpha   90.00
_cell.angle_beta   90.00
_cell.angle_gamma   90.00
#
_symmetry.space_group_name_H-M   'P 1'
#
loop_
_entity.id
_entity.type
_entity.pdbx_description
1 polymer ?
#
loop_
_entity_poly.entity_id
_entity_poly.type
_entity_poly.pdbx_seq_one_letter_code
_entity_poly.pdbx_strand_id
1 'polypeptide(L)'
;MSSNRTVHSDTSTLKMNSAVQISCLLLVLGCLLGSGHSQSEAEFAAKSREISQIFGNPSVDKYTKARNFPKLIAFYEKYSSRLHLTAQEKNNIDNSIKQYRAQQNHQVDGVSAQGGKLFDVLKKIIKVIVMVVDSTKANEERQKT
;
A
#
# COMPACT_ATOMS: atom_id res chain seq x y z
N MET A 1 -46.88 52.42 -35.82
CA MET A 1 -45.86 51.41 -36.16
C MET A 1 -45.74 50.45 -34.98
N SER A 2 -46.65 49.47 -34.88
CA SER A 2 -46.66 48.52 -33.75
C SER A 2 -45.90 47.26 -34.15
N SER A 3 -44.65 47.17 -33.70
CA SER A 3 -43.84 45.97 -33.84
C SER A 3 -44.32 44.92 -32.83
N ASN A 4 -45.21 44.03 -33.26
CA ASN A 4 -45.46 42.75 -32.60
C ASN A 4 -44.17 41.93 -32.67
N ARG A 5 -43.43 41.84 -31.56
CA ARG A 5 -42.30 40.91 -31.45
C ARG A 5 -42.64 39.86 -30.40
N THR A 6 -43.46 38.90 -30.83
CA THR A 6 -43.56 37.58 -30.18
C THR A 6 -42.27 36.85 -30.45
N VAL A 7 -41.30 36.94 -29.54
CA VAL A 7 -40.18 36.00 -29.53
C VAL A 7 -40.54 34.93 -28.53
N HIS A 8 -41.14 33.86 -29.05
CA HIS A 8 -41.14 32.55 -28.39
C HIS A 8 -39.68 32.22 -28.09
N SER A 9 -39.27 32.42 -26.84
CA SER A 9 -38.06 31.78 -26.36
C SER A 9 -38.48 30.37 -25.98
N ASP A 10 -38.31 29.45 -26.93
CA ASP A 10 -38.37 28.02 -26.70
C ASP A 10 -37.59 27.72 -25.43
N THR A 11 -38.33 27.55 -24.33
CA THR A 11 -37.80 26.98 -23.10
C THR A 11 -37.66 25.49 -23.38
N SER A 12 -36.73 25.16 -24.27
CA SER A 12 -36.13 23.86 -24.34
C SER A 12 -35.34 23.73 -23.04
N THR A 13 -36.06 23.48 -21.94
CA THR A 13 -35.59 22.65 -20.84
C THR A 13 -35.17 21.34 -21.49
N LEU A 14 -33.98 21.38 -22.09
CA LEU A 14 -33.22 20.23 -22.52
C LEU A 14 -33.04 19.48 -21.22
N LYS A 15 -33.93 18.53 -20.99
CA LYS A 15 -33.87 17.54 -19.92
C LYS A 15 -32.68 16.67 -20.28
N MET A 16 -31.48 17.24 -20.14
CA MET A 16 -30.21 16.57 -20.26
C MET A 16 -30.23 15.57 -19.12
N ASN A 17 -30.65 14.37 -19.46
CA ASN A 17 -30.55 13.14 -18.70
C ASN A 17 -29.26 13.14 -17.88
N SER A 18 -29.36 13.57 -16.62
CA SER A 18 -28.23 13.74 -15.70
C SER A 18 -27.39 12.47 -15.59
N ALA A 19 -27.96 11.30 -15.90
CA ALA A 19 -27.26 10.03 -16.01
C ALA A 19 -26.04 10.07 -16.96
N VAL A 20 -26.12 10.74 -18.11
CA VAL A 20 -25.00 10.79 -19.08
C VAL A 20 -23.94 11.80 -18.68
N GLN A 21 -24.35 12.89 -18.02
CA GLN A 21 -23.39 13.85 -17.43
C GLN A 21 -22.61 13.21 -16.28
N ILE A 22 -23.29 12.43 -15.42
CA ILE A 22 -22.65 11.71 -14.32
C ILE A 22 -21.69 10.63 -14.85
N SER A 23 -22.06 9.87 -15.89
CA SER A 23 -21.16 8.86 -16.45
C SER A 23 -19.89 9.48 -17.06
N CYS A 24 -20.02 10.64 -17.70
CA CYS A 24 -18.88 11.36 -18.26
C CYS A 24 -17.97 11.93 -17.16
N LEU A 25 -18.55 12.51 -16.11
CA LEU A 25 -17.79 12.99 -14.94
C LEU A 25 -17.05 11.86 -14.24
N LEU A 26 -17.64 10.68 -14.06
CA LEU A 26 -16.98 9.54 -13.42
C LEU A 26 -15.80 8.99 -14.23
N LEU A 27 -15.89 8.97 -15.56
CA LEU A 27 -14.78 8.60 -16.43
C LEU A 27 -13.64 9.62 -16.36
N VAL A 28 -13.97 10.92 -16.36
CA VAL A 28 -12.96 12.00 -16.26
C VAL A 28 -12.33 12.04 -14.87
N LEU A 29 -13.09 11.86 -13.79
CA LEU A 29 -12.55 11.73 -12.42
C LEU A 29 -11.71 10.45 -12.28
N GLY A 30 -12.12 9.35 -12.90
CA GLY A 30 -11.32 8.11 -12.96
C GLY A 30 -10.01 8.29 -13.73
N CYS A 31 -10.00 9.09 -14.81
CA CYS A 31 -8.80 9.38 -15.59
C CYS A 31 -7.90 10.43 -14.92
N LEU A 32 -8.44 11.50 -14.34
CA LEU A 32 -7.65 12.56 -13.68
C LEU A 32 -7.07 12.14 -12.34
N LEU A 33 -7.74 11.25 -11.59
CA LEU A 33 -7.17 10.64 -10.38
C LEU A 33 -6.19 9.49 -10.71
N GLY A 34 -6.13 9.06 -11.98
CA GLY A 34 -5.39 7.87 -12.41
C GLY A 34 -3.89 8.05 -12.69
N SER A 35 -3.37 9.26 -12.89
CA SER A 35 -2.07 9.38 -13.60
C SER A 35 -0.80 9.57 -12.76
N GLY A 36 -0.88 9.66 -11.43
CA GLY A 36 0.35 9.88 -10.63
C GLY A 36 0.33 9.34 -9.20
N HIS A 37 -0.79 9.53 -8.48
CA HIS A 37 -0.86 9.09 -7.08
C HIS A 37 -1.37 7.65 -6.94
N SER A 38 -2.41 7.31 -7.70
CA SER A 38 -3.08 5.99 -7.65
C SER A 38 -2.15 4.82 -7.96
N GLN A 39 -1.19 4.96 -8.89
CA GLN A 39 -0.28 3.85 -9.21
C GLN A 39 0.54 3.46 -7.98
N SER A 40 1.00 4.44 -7.21
CA SER A 40 1.81 4.19 -6.03
C SER A 40 0.97 3.67 -4.86
N GLU A 41 -0.29 4.08 -4.74
CA GLU A 41 -1.23 3.55 -3.74
C GLU A 41 -1.63 2.10 -4.07
N ALA A 42 -2.01 1.82 -5.31
CA ALA A 42 -2.33 0.47 -5.77
C ALA A 42 -1.14 -0.49 -5.62
N GLU A 43 0.07 -0.02 -5.95
CA GLU A 43 1.30 -0.78 -5.74
C GLU A 43 1.54 -1.06 -4.25
N PHE A 44 1.40 -0.03 -3.39
CA PHE A 44 1.53 -0.19 -1.95
C PHE A 44 0.51 -1.18 -1.39
N ALA A 45 -0.76 -1.06 -1.75
CA ALA A 45 -1.82 -1.96 -1.30
C ALA A 45 -1.56 -3.42 -1.74
N ALA A 46 -1.16 -3.61 -3.01
CA ALA A 46 -0.83 -4.93 -3.53
C ALA A 46 0.38 -5.55 -2.79
N LYS A 47 1.44 -4.76 -2.56
CA LYS A 47 2.64 -5.21 -1.85
C LYS A 47 2.39 -5.45 -0.36
N SER A 48 1.63 -4.58 0.29
CA SER A 48 1.15 -4.76 1.66
C SER A 48 0.38 -6.07 1.81
N ARG A 49 -0.49 -6.40 0.85
CA ARG A 49 -1.22 -7.67 0.83
C ARG A 49 -0.29 -8.86 0.62
N GLU A 50 0.67 -8.78 -0.30
CA GLU A 50 1.68 -9.83 -0.52
C GLU A 50 2.47 -10.09 0.79
N ILE A 51 2.92 -9.03 1.46
CA ILE A 51 3.64 -9.13 2.74
C ILE A 51 2.76 -9.75 3.82
N SER A 52 1.51 -9.28 4.00
CA SER A 52 0.60 -9.82 5.01
C SER A 52 0.27 -11.31 4.74
N GLN A 53 0.10 -11.71 3.48
CA GLN A 53 -0.14 -13.12 3.11
C GLN A 53 1.04 -14.04 3.44
N ILE A 54 2.28 -13.59 3.25
CA ILE A 54 3.47 -14.42 3.52
C ILE A 54 3.77 -14.43 5.01
N PHE A 55 3.74 -13.27 5.66
CA PHE A 55 4.29 -13.10 7.00
C PHE A 55 3.23 -13.15 8.10
N GLY A 56 2.02 -12.66 7.82
CA GLY A 56 0.86 -12.71 8.71
C GLY A 56 0.16 -14.07 8.74
N ASN A 57 0.32 -14.89 7.69
CA ASN A 57 -0.24 -16.26 7.68
C ASN A 57 0.59 -17.19 8.59
N PRO A 58 0.01 -17.80 9.64
CA PRO A 58 0.72 -18.73 10.51
C PRO A 58 1.02 -20.08 9.84
N SER A 59 0.29 -20.44 8.78
CA SER A 59 0.50 -21.69 8.04
C SER A 59 1.71 -21.66 7.11
N VAL A 60 2.30 -20.48 6.86
CA VAL A 60 3.53 -20.36 6.07
C VAL A 60 4.71 -20.74 6.95
N ASP A 61 5.49 -21.72 6.51
CA ASP A 61 6.61 -22.24 7.28
C ASP A 61 7.76 -21.21 7.43
N LYS A 62 8.60 -21.42 8.44
CA LYS A 62 9.71 -20.52 8.78
C LYS A 62 10.75 -20.36 7.65
N TYR A 63 10.99 -21.39 6.85
CA TYR A 63 11.95 -21.33 5.74
C TYR A 63 11.39 -20.51 4.59
N THR A 64 10.09 -20.66 4.29
CA THR A 64 9.41 -19.81 3.31
C THR A 64 9.43 -18.34 3.74
N LYS A 65 9.18 -18.04 5.02
CA LYS A 65 9.31 -16.66 5.55
C LYS A 65 10.74 -16.14 5.44
N ALA A 66 11.75 -16.94 5.79
CA ALA A 66 13.15 -16.55 5.67
C ALA A 66 13.56 -16.26 4.21
N ARG A 67 13.16 -17.13 3.26
CA ARG A 67 13.43 -16.94 1.82
C ARG A 67 12.77 -15.68 1.26
N ASN A 68 11.60 -15.30 1.77
CA ASN A 68 10.90 -14.09 1.35
C ASN A 68 11.32 -12.86 2.18
N PHE A 69 12.21 -13.00 3.17
CA PHE A 69 12.60 -11.87 4.01
C PHE A 69 13.25 -10.70 3.25
N PRO A 70 14.07 -10.93 2.20
CA PRO A 70 14.52 -9.83 1.34
C PRO A 70 13.37 -9.01 0.74
N LYS A 71 12.22 -9.62 0.45
CA LYS A 71 11.03 -8.89 -0.02
C LYS A 71 10.42 -8.02 1.07
N LEU A 72 10.40 -8.49 2.32
CA LEU A 72 9.94 -7.69 3.47
C LEU A 72 10.85 -6.48 3.70
N ILE A 73 12.17 -6.67 3.58
CA ILE A 73 13.15 -5.58 3.65
C ILE A 73 12.89 -4.58 2.53
N ALA A 74 12.77 -5.03 1.29
CA ALA A 74 12.51 -4.14 0.16
C ALA A 74 11.19 -3.37 0.30
N PHE A 75 10.14 -4.03 0.80
CA PHE A 75 8.87 -3.38 1.12
C PHE A 75 9.04 -2.29 2.17
N TYR A 76 9.72 -2.61 3.28
CA TYR A 76 9.98 -1.65 4.33
C TYR A 76 10.84 -0.48 3.83
N GLU A 77 11.93 -0.73 3.11
CA GLU A 77 12.80 0.35 2.60
C GLU A 77 12.03 1.29 1.65
N LYS A 78 11.18 0.73 0.77
CA LYS A 78 10.40 1.51 -0.18
C LYS A 78 9.23 2.27 0.46
N TYR A 79 8.56 1.67 1.44
CA TYR A 79 7.31 2.19 1.98
C TYR A 79 7.38 2.62 3.45
N SER A 80 8.56 2.62 4.07
CA SER A 80 8.75 2.98 5.49
C SER A 80 8.16 4.34 5.85
N SER A 81 8.17 5.31 4.94
CA SER A 81 7.57 6.63 5.14
C SER A 81 6.04 6.61 5.21
N ARG A 82 5.39 5.59 4.64
CA ARG A 82 3.94 5.37 4.69
C ARG A 82 3.52 4.56 5.90
N LEU A 83 4.43 3.78 6.46
CA LEU A 83 4.18 3.04 7.69
C LEU A 83 4.26 4.04 8.85
N HIS A 84 3.18 4.20 9.61
CA HIS A 84 3.14 5.07 10.79
C HIS A 84 3.93 4.49 11.97
N LEU A 85 5.24 4.30 11.77
CA LEU A 85 6.17 3.76 12.74
C LEU A 85 6.71 4.87 13.62
N THR A 86 6.78 4.61 14.92
CA THR A 86 7.53 5.45 15.84
C THR A 86 9.03 5.42 15.51
N ALA A 87 9.77 6.45 15.91
CA ALA A 87 11.23 6.48 15.74
C ALA A 87 11.91 5.26 16.40
N GLN A 88 11.37 4.80 17.53
CA GLN A 88 11.86 3.60 18.21
C GLN A 88 11.63 2.32 17.38
N GLU A 89 10.44 2.14 16.81
CA GLU A 89 10.15 1.00 15.93
C GLU A 89 11.02 1.00 14.68
N LYS A 90 11.17 2.18 14.05
CA LYS A 90 12.03 2.36 12.88
C LYS A 90 13.47 1.95 13.20
N ASN A 91 14.04 2.47 14.29
CA ASN A 91 15.40 2.12 14.74
C ASN A 91 15.55 0.62 15.02
N ASN A 92 14.53 -0.02 15.62
CA ASN A 92 14.55 -1.45 15.88
C ASN A 92 14.56 -2.26 14.58
N ILE A 93 13.76 -1.87 13.59
CA ILE A 93 13.72 -2.52 12.28
C ILE A 93 15.05 -2.30 11.55
N ASP A 94 15.56 -1.07 11.50
CA ASP A 94 16.81 -0.73 10.82
C ASP A 94 18.01 -1.50 11.40
N ASN A 95 18.11 -1.55 12.74
CA ASN A 95 19.12 -2.34 13.43
C ASN A 95 19.03 -3.83 13.09
N SER A 96 17.81 -4.35 12.98
CA SER A 96 17.56 -5.75 12.66
C SER A 96 17.91 -6.07 11.20
N ILE A 97 17.60 -5.18 10.26
CA ILE A 97 18.00 -5.29 8.84
C ILE A 97 19.53 -5.25 8.74
N LYS A 98 20.19 -4.38 9.49
CA LYS A 98 21.65 -4.31 9.55
C LYS A 98 22.25 -5.62 10.05
N GLN A 99 21.71 -6.21 11.11
CA GLN A 99 22.15 -7.51 11.63
C GLN A 99 21.93 -8.63 10.60
N TYR A 100 20.78 -8.65 9.93
CA TYR A 100 20.50 -9.60 8.85
C TYR A 100 21.54 -9.48 7.72
N ARG A 101 21.79 -8.27 7.22
CA ARG A 101 22.75 -8.02 6.15
C ARG A 101 24.18 -8.40 6.55
N ALA A 102 24.59 -8.08 7.78
CA ALA A 102 25.90 -8.47 8.30
C ALA A 102 26.06 -10.00 8.32
N GLN A 103 25.03 -10.73 8.73
CA GLN A 103 25.05 -12.20 8.71
C GLN A 103 25.03 -12.77 7.29
N GLN A 104 24.28 -12.16 6.37
CA GLN A 104 24.29 -12.60 4.98
C GLN A 104 25.68 -12.45 4.35
N ASN A 105 26.38 -11.35 4.65
CA ASN A 105 27.75 -11.11 4.19
C ASN A 105 28.78 -12.05 4.85
N HIS A 106 28.53 -12.48 6.09
CA HIS A 106 29.40 -13.43 6.79
C HIS A 106 29.14 -14.90 6.39
N GLN A 107 28.22 -15.18 5.46
CA GLN A 107 28.14 -16.50 4.83
C GLN A 107 29.27 -16.69 3.81
N VAL A 108 30.50 -16.53 4.27
CA VAL A 108 31.68 -17.10 3.61
C VAL A 108 31.71 -18.55 4.10
N ASP A 109 31.71 -19.52 3.18
CA ASP A 109 31.60 -20.98 3.42
C ASP A 109 30.20 -21.61 3.62
N GLY A 110 29.12 -20.91 3.26
CA GLY A 110 27.81 -21.55 3.02
C GLY A 110 27.06 -22.08 4.26
N VAL A 111 27.60 -21.90 5.47
CA VAL A 111 26.92 -22.24 6.74
C VAL A 111 26.56 -20.97 7.51
N SER A 112 25.25 -20.71 7.63
CA SER A 112 24.74 -19.61 8.45
C SER A 112 24.99 -19.90 9.93
N ALA A 113 26.10 -19.41 10.48
CA ALA A 113 26.57 -19.78 11.83
C ALA A 113 25.62 -19.34 12.96
N GLN A 114 24.61 -18.49 12.72
CA GLN A 114 23.78 -17.91 13.78
C GLN A 114 22.29 -17.78 13.44
N GLY A 115 21.74 -18.73 12.67
CA GLY A 115 20.33 -18.71 12.25
C GLY A 115 19.33 -18.50 13.40
N GLY A 116 19.57 -19.07 14.58
CA GLY A 116 18.64 -19.02 15.72
C GLY A 116 18.29 -17.59 16.19
N LYS A 117 19.30 -16.76 16.48
CA LYS A 117 19.05 -15.37 16.92
C LYS A 117 18.41 -14.53 15.83
N LEU A 118 18.75 -14.80 14.57
CA LEU A 118 18.16 -14.11 13.44
C LEU A 118 16.66 -14.39 13.33
N PHE A 119 16.23 -15.64 13.54
CA PHE A 119 14.82 -15.99 13.50
C PHE A 119 13.99 -15.24 14.56
N ASP A 120 14.53 -15.03 15.75
CA ASP A 120 13.85 -14.26 16.81
C ASP A 120 13.71 -12.79 16.45
N VAL A 121 14.78 -12.18 15.94
CA VAL A 121 14.80 -10.80 15.47
C VAL A 121 13.83 -10.62 14.29
N LEU A 122 13.90 -11.53 13.33
CA LEU A 122 13.01 -11.61 12.17
C LEU A 122 11.54 -11.69 12.60
N LYS A 123 11.21 -12.55 13.57
CA LYS A 123 9.86 -12.72 14.10
C LYS A 123 9.31 -11.42 14.70
N LYS A 124 10.15 -10.65 15.40
CA LYS A 124 9.77 -9.35 15.97
C LYS A 124 9.47 -8.32 14.87
N ILE A 125 10.33 -8.20 13.87
CA ILE A 125 10.13 -7.29 12.73
C ILE A 125 8.85 -7.65 11.98
N ILE A 126 8.68 -8.93 11.64
CA ILE A 126 7.49 -9.45 10.96
C ILE A 126 6.24 -9.01 11.72
N LYS A 127 6.22 -9.22 13.04
CA LYS A 127 5.07 -8.87 13.86
C LYS A 127 4.75 -7.37 13.80
N VAL A 128 5.77 -6.50 13.90
CA VAL A 128 5.58 -5.05 13.83
C VAL A 128 5.09 -4.62 12.45
N ILE A 129 5.74 -5.06 11.38
CA ILE A 129 5.36 -4.65 10.02
C ILE A 129 3.95 -5.16 9.67
N VAL A 130 3.63 -6.43 9.96
CA VAL A 130 2.30 -6.98 9.70
C VAL A 130 1.23 -6.24 10.50
N MET A 131 1.47 -5.99 11.79
CA MET A 131 0.52 -5.22 12.62
C MET A 131 0.26 -3.82 12.06
N VAL A 132 1.29 -3.12 11.61
CA VAL A 132 1.17 -1.77 11.05
C VAL A 132 0.50 -1.78 9.68
N VAL A 133 0.83 -2.75 8.83
CA VAL A 133 0.16 -2.94 7.54
C VAL A 133 -1.33 -3.22 7.74
N ASP A 134 -1.68 -4.14 8.64
CA ASP A 134 -3.08 -4.46 8.93
C ASP A 134 -3.83 -3.24 9.52
N SER A 135 -3.16 -2.45 10.36
CA SER A 135 -3.72 -1.21 10.92
C SER A 135 -3.90 -0.10 9.88
N THR A 136 -2.97 0.03 8.92
CA THR A 136 -3.04 1.01 7.84
C THR A 136 -4.22 0.70 6.93
N LYS A 137 -4.40 -0.59 6.61
CA LYS A 137 -5.52 -1.07 5.79
C LYS A 137 -6.88 -0.80 6.44
N ALA A 138 -6.98 -1.01 7.76
CA ALA A 138 -8.21 -0.71 8.51
C ALA A 138 -8.59 0.77 8.49
N ASN A 139 -7.61 1.68 8.44
CA ASN A 139 -7.87 3.12 8.35
C ASN A 139 -8.33 3.57 6.95
N GLU A 140 -7.81 2.97 5.88
CA GLU A 140 -8.26 3.25 4.51
C GLU A 140 -9.74 2.87 4.30
N GLU A 141 -10.20 1.76 4.89
CA GLU A 141 -11.60 1.33 4.77
C GLU A 141 -12.57 2.28 5.51
N ARG A 142 -12.13 2.91 6.61
CA ARG A 142 -12.97 3.86 7.36
C ARG A 142 -13.16 5.21 6.69
N GLN A 143 -12.27 5.63 5.80
CA GLN A 143 -12.45 6.91 5.07
C GLN A 143 -13.39 6.78 3.87
N LYS A 144 -13.75 5.56 3.45
CA LYS A 144 -14.66 5.31 2.32
C LYS A 144 -16.14 5.18 2.71
N THR A 145 -16.47 5.17 4.00
CA THR A 145 -17.87 5.11 4.50
C THR A 145 -18.33 6.51 4.86
#